data_AF-A0A1M5P6A5-F1
#
_entry.id   AF-A0A1M5P6A5-F1
#
_cell.length_a   1.000
_cell.length_b   1.000
_cell.length_c   1.000
_cell.angle_alpha   90.00
_cell.angle_beta   90.00
_cell.angle_gamma   90.00
#
_symmetry.space_group_name_H-M   'P 1'
#
loop_
_entity.id
_entity.type
_entity.pdbx_description
1 polymer ?
#
loop_
_entity_poly.entity_id
_entity_poly.type
_entity_poly.pdbx_seq_one_letter_code
_entity_poly.pdbx_strand_id
1 'polypeptide(L)'
;MKYSIKVWLFTVTISPLLLFLTLGLTANSAQWNEILDSWLILSIMMVYGLVLSIPAILIFWLIQRKLTTTLNDNKVKLILSLYSFISVWITFYIFDKGFVERGFQQMLWVIVYSITTVIGVWLFKLQKLEKNEA
;
A
#
# COMPACT_ATOMS: atom_id res chain seq x y z
N MET A 1 -1.77 10.26 -13.67
CA MET A 1 -1.82 8.90 -13.10
C MET A 1 -0.45 8.23 -12.90
N LYS A 2 0.58 8.55 -13.72
CA LYS A 2 1.90 7.90 -13.63
C LYS A 2 2.47 7.78 -12.21
N TYR A 3 2.43 8.87 -11.43
CA TYR A 3 2.88 8.87 -10.03
C TYR A 3 2.07 7.90 -9.14
N SER A 4 0.75 7.99 -9.16
CA SER A 4 -0.14 7.11 -8.38
C SER A 4 0.11 5.64 -8.71
N ILE A 5 0.22 5.30 -10.00
CA ILE A 5 0.49 3.93 -10.45
C ILE A 5 1.83 3.42 -9.91
N LYS A 6 2.88 4.25 -9.89
CA LYS A 6 4.18 3.86 -9.32
C LYS A 6 4.09 3.56 -7.82
N VAL A 7 3.43 4.43 -7.06
CA VAL A 7 3.21 4.23 -5.61
C VAL A 7 2.42 2.95 -5.38
N TRP A 8 1.35 2.74 -6.16
CA TRP A 8 0.47 1.58 -6.04
C TRP A 8 1.17 0.26 -6.35
N LEU A 9 1.84 0.16 -7.50
CA LEU A 9 2.60 -1.03 -7.87
C LEU A 9 3.72 -1.33 -6.88
N PHE A 10 4.40 -0.28 -6.40
CA PHE A 10 5.39 -0.43 -5.34
C PHE A 10 4.78 -1.02 -4.07
N THR A 11 3.65 -0.48 -3.58
CA THR A 11 2.98 -1.05 -2.40
C THR A 11 2.58 -2.49 -2.63
N VAL A 12 1.81 -2.78 -3.68
CA VAL A 12 1.23 -4.11 -3.95
C VAL A 12 2.31 -5.18 -4.15
N THR A 13 3.50 -4.78 -4.63
CA THR A 13 4.62 -5.72 -4.81
C THR A 13 5.47 -5.85 -3.55
N ILE A 14 5.84 -4.74 -2.93
CA ILE A 14 6.81 -4.74 -1.82
C ILE A 14 6.16 -5.18 -0.50
N SER A 15 4.90 -4.84 -0.24
CA SER A 15 4.28 -5.20 1.04
C SER A 15 4.10 -6.71 1.22
N PRO A 16 3.67 -7.52 0.22
CA PRO A 16 3.60 -8.97 0.39
C PRO A 16 4.99 -9.61 0.53
N LEU A 17 6.00 -9.08 -0.16
CA LEU A 17 7.39 -9.54 -0.02
C LEU A 17 7.92 -9.28 1.40
N LEU A 18 7.67 -8.09 1.95
CA LEU A 18 8.05 -7.77 3.33
C LEU A 18 7.31 -8.64 4.34
N LEU A 19 6.00 -8.87 4.15
CA LEU A 19 5.21 -9.75 5.01
C LEU A 19 5.70 -11.20 4.98
N PHE A 20 6.04 -11.67 3.79
CA PHE A 20 6.56 -13.01 3.62
C PHE A 20 7.92 -13.17 4.31
N LEU A 21 8.80 -12.18 4.16
CA LEU A 21 10.08 -12.17 4.85
C LEU A 21 9.91 -12.13 6.37
N THR A 22 9.04 -11.26 6.90
CA THR A 22 8.86 -11.16 8.35
C THR A 22 8.21 -12.41 8.95
N LEU A 23 7.19 -12.97 8.30
CA LEU A 23 6.54 -14.20 8.76
C LEU A 23 7.48 -15.40 8.65
N GLY A 24 8.21 -15.53 7.53
CA GLY A 24 9.19 -16.58 7.30
C GLY A 24 10.34 -16.55 8.31
N LEU A 25 10.83 -15.37 8.69
CA LEU A 25 11.87 -15.23 9.72
C LEU A 25 11.35 -15.54 11.13
N THR A 26 10.08 -15.27 11.42
CA THR A 26 9.48 -15.57 12.74
C THR A 26 9.05 -17.03 12.89
N ALA A 27 8.80 -17.73 11.78
CA ALA A 27 8.54 -19.15 11.75
C ALA A 27 9.87 -19.90 11.87
N ASN A 28 10.32 -20.11 13.11
CA ASN A 28 11.62 -20.68 13.50
C ASN A 28 11.84 -22.17 13.08
N SER A 29 11.09 -22.64 12.08
CA SER A 29 11.06 -24.02 11.58
C SER A 29 10.85 -24.14 10.07
N ALA A 30 10.63 -23.04 9.34
CA ALA A 30 10.32 -23.10 7.92
C ALA A 30 11.57 -23.50 7.13
N GLN A 31 11.55 -24.69 6.52
CA GLN A 31 12.57 -25.09 5.55
C GLN A 31 12.38 -24.25 4.29
N TRP A 32 13.48 -23.86 3.62
CA TRP A 32 13.43 -23.05 2.39
C TRP A 32 12.50 -23.62 1.29
N ASN A 33 12.23 -24.93 1.31
CA ASN A 33 11.29 -25.58 0.40
C ASN A 33 9.82 -25.23 0.72
N GLU A 34 9.43 -25.15 2.00
CA GLU A 34 8.07 -24.75 2.41
C GLU A 34 7.77 -23.28 2.08
N ILE A 35 8.82 -22.46 2.11
CA ILE A 35 8.83 -21.05 1.68
C ILE A 35 8.56 -20.98 0.16
N LEU A 36 9.24 -21.79 -0.65
CA LEU A 36 9.02 -21.83 -2.09
C LEU A 36 7.64 -22.39 -2.47
N ASP A 37 7.13 -23.40 -1.75
CA ASP A 37 5.79 -23.95 -1.96
C ASP A 37 4.67 -22.94 -1.61
N SER A 38 4.97 -21.97 -0.75
CA SER A 38 4.08 -20.86 -0.39
C SER A 38 4.02 -19.75 -1.46
N TRP A 39 4.74 -19.87 -2.57
CA TRP A 39 4.72 -18.88 -3.66
C TRP A 39 3.32 -18.65 -4.25
N LEU A 40 2.50 -19.70 -4.29
CA LEU A 40 1.10 -19.58 -4.73
C LEU A 40 0.29 -18.66 -3.80
N ILE A 41 0.50 -18.77 -2.49
CA ILE A 41 -0.17 -17.94 -1.49
C ILE A 41 0.27 -16.48 -1.65
N LEU A 42 1.57 -16.23 -1.83
CA LEU A 42 2.11 -14.89 -2.06
C LEU A 42 1.56 -14.27 -3.36
N SER A 43 1.42 -15.06 -4.42
CA SER A 43 0.83 -14.62 -5.68
C SER A 43 -0.64 -14.25 -5.52
N ILE A 44 -1.42 -15.05 -4.79
CA ILE A 44 -2.83 -14.75 -4.47
C ILE A 44 -2.92 -13.47 -3.63
N MET A 45 -2.04 -13.30 -2.64
CA MET A 45 -1.98 -12.09 -1.81
C MET A 45 -1.71 -10.83 -2.62
N MET A 46 -0.77 -10.90 -3.59
CA MET A 46 -0.49 -9.79 -4.48
C MET A 46 -1.70 -9.43 -5.34
N VAL A 47 -2.36 -10.42 -5.95
CA VAL A 47 -3.55 -10.20 -6.78
C VAL A 47 -4.71 -9.64 -5.94
N TYR A 48 -4.92 -10.19 -4.74
CA TYR A 48 -5.95 -9.72 -3.83
C TYR A 48 -5.72 -8.27 -3.39
N GLY A 49 -4.48 -7.95 -2.98
CA GLY A 49 -4.07 -6.60 -2.64
C GLY A 49 -4.21 -5.63 -3.82
N LEU A 50 -3.88 -6.07 -5.03
CA LEU A 50 -4.04 -5.31 -6.27
C LEU A 50 -5.51 -4.94 -6.47
N VAL A 51 -6.41 -5.92 -6.49
CA VAL A 51 -7.84 -5.70 -6.78
C VAL A 51 -8.51 -4.84 -5.71
N LEU A 52 -8.31 -5.16 -4.43
CA LEU A 52 -8.97 -4.44 -3.33
C LEU A 52 -8.53 -2.97 -3.20
N SER A 53 -7.32 -2.64 -3.65
CA SER A 53 -6.80 -1.28 -3.56
C SER A 53 -7.17 -0.40 -4.77
N ILE A 54 -7.88 -0.93 -5.79
CA ILE A 54 -8.34 -0.15 -6.94
C ILE A 54 -9.17 1.08 -6.52
N PRO A 55 -10.18 0.98 -5.64
CA PRO A 55 -10.95 2.15 -5.23
C PRO A 55 -10.10 3.20 -4.50
N ALA A 56 -9.18 2.73 -3.64
CA ALA A 56 -8.29 3.60 -2.88
C ALA A 56 -7.31 4.35 -3.80
N ILE A 57 -6.75 3.69 -4.82
CA ILE A 57 -5.81 4.35 -5.74
C ILE A 57 -6.50 5.38 -6.65
N LEU A 58 -7.77 5.16 -7.02
CA LEU A 58 -8.54 6.14 -7.77
C LEU A 58 -8.74 7.43 -6.95
N ILE A 59 -9.12 7.30 -5.68
CA ILE A 59 -9.29 8.45 -4.79
C ILE A 59 -7.93 9.11 -4.51
N PHE A 60 -6.87 8.33 -4.28
CA PHE A 60 -5.50 8.84 -4.13
C PHE A 60 -5.10 9.70 -5.34
N TRP A 61 -5.38 9.22 -6.57
CA TRP A 61 -5.07 9.96 -7.79
C TRP A 61 -5.89 11.26 -7.90
N LEU A 62 -7.17 11.24 -7.55
CA LEU A 62 -8.02 12.43 -7.54
C LEU A 62 -7.50 13.49 -6.55
N ILE A 63 -7.14 13.07 -5.33
CA ILE A 63 -6.53 13.93 -4.31
C ILE A 63 -5.22 14.51 -4.84
N GLN A 64 -4.33 13.66 -5.38
CA GLN A 64 -3.07 14.09 -5.96
C GLN A 64 -3.28 15.15 -7.04
N ARG A 65 -4.19 14.89 -7.99
CA ARG A 65 -4.47 15.81 -9.11
C ARG A 65 -4.95 17.17 -8.62
N LYS A 66 -5.87 17.18 -7.63
CA LYS A 66 -6.42 18.42 -7.08
C LYS A 66 -5.40 19.25 -6.29
N LEU A 67 -4.52 18.58 -5.54
CA LEU A 67 -3.60 19.27 -4.64
C LEU A 67 -2.30 19.69 -5.32
N THR A 68 -1.85 18.97 -6.36
CA THR A 68 -0.58 19.29 -7.06
C THR A 68 -0.62 20.64 -7.80
N THR A 69 -1.81 21.16 -8.09
CA THR A 69 -1.98 22.47 -8.74
C THR A 69 -2.00 23.64 -7.75
N THR A 70 -2.14 23.38 -6.46
CA THR A 70 -2.39 24.41 -5.42
C THR A 70 -1.35 24.40 -4.30
N LEU A 71 -0.75 23.25 -4.00
CA LEU A 71 0.16 23.07 -2.87
C LEU A 71 1.57 22.69 -3.34
N ASN A 72 2.54 22.86 -2.44
CA ASN A 72 3.90 22.37 -2.67
C ASN A 72 3.98 20.84 -2.49
N ASP A 73 5.02 20.24 -3.08
CA ASP A 73 5.17 18.79 -3.17
C ASP A 73 5.15 18.11 -1.78
N ASN A 74 5.80 18.71 -0.77
CA ASN A 74 5.85 18.14 0.58
C ASN A 74 4.47 18.11 1.25
N LYS A 75 3.67 19.18 1.13
CA LYS A 75 2.30 19.20 1.68
C LYS A 75 1.40 18.19 0.96
N VAL A 76 1.53 18.07 -0.37
CA VAL A 76 0.82 17.05 -1.15
C VAL A 76 1.20 15.65 -0.65
N LYS A 77 2.50 15.35 -0.53
CA LYS A 77 2.98 14.05 -0.04
C LYS A 77 2.51 13.74 1.38
N LEU A 78 2.48 14.72 2.27
CA LEU A 78 1.96 14.55 3.63
C LEU A 78 0.47 14.16 3.61
N ILE A 79 -0.36 14.90 2.86
CA ILE A 79 -1.79 14.60 2.75
C ILE A 79 -2.04 13.24 2.11
N LEU A 80 -1.28 12.92 1.05
CA LEU A 80 -1.37 11.61 0.41
C LEU A 80 -0.91 10.48 1.34
N SER A 81 0.08 10.71 2.20
CA SER A 81 0.53 9.74 3.21
C SER A 81 -0.57 9.48 4.25
N LEU A 82 -1.19 10.55 4.78
CA LEU A 82 -2.29 10.45 5.73
C LEU A 82 -3.49 9.73 5.13
N TYR A 83 -3.90 10.13 3.92
CA TYR A 83 -4.97 9.46 3.18
C TYR A 83 -4.65 7.98 2.97
N SER A 84 -3.44 7.66 2.50
CA SER A 84 -3.04 6.29 2.21
C SER A 84 -3.07 5.42 3.45
N PHE A 85 -2.49 5.92 4.55
CA PHE A 85 -2.52 5.26 5.85
C PHE A 85 -3.97 4.94 6.25
N ILE A 86 -4.84 5.95 6.32
CA ILE A 86 -6.24 5.77 6.71
C ILE A 86 -6.97 4.81 5.76
N SER A 87 -6.73 4.92 4.45
CA SER A 87 -7.38 4.08 3.45
C SER A 87 -7.05 2.60 3.62
N VAL A 88 -5.79 2.26 3.95
CA VAL A 88 -5.39 0.87 4.23
C VAL A 88 -6.17 0.34 5.44
N TRP A 89 -6.23 1.11 6.54
CA TRP A 89 -6.96 0.70 7.73
C TRP A 89 -8.47 0.52 7.45
N ILE A 90 -9.08 1.42 6.67
CA ILE A 90 -10.49 1.31 6.28
C ILE A 90 -10.73 0.08 5.39
N THR A 91 -9.91 -0.13 4.36
CA THR A 91 -10.06 -1.29 3.46
C THR A 91 -9.98 -2.57 4.27
N PHE A 92 -8.95 -2.72 5.10
CA PHE A 92 -8.84 -3.90 5.95
C PHE A 92 -10.00 -4.00 6.93
N TYR A 93 -10.47 -2.91 7.55
CA TYR A 93 -11.63 -2.94 8.44
C TYR A 93 -12.89 -3.51 7.76
N ILE A 94 -13.17 -3.08 6.52
CA ILE A 94 -14.35 -3.51 5.75
C ILE A 94 -14.26 -4.98 5.33
N PHE A 95 -13.10 -5.41 4.81
CA PHE A 95 -12.96 -6.74 4.21
C PHE A 95 -12.63 -7.86 5.22
N ASP A 96 -12.07 -7.52 6.39
CA ASP A 96 -11.65 -8.48 7.42
C ASP A 96 -12.43 -8.32 8.76
N LYS A 97 -13.75 -8.05 8.68
CA LYS A 97 -14.69 -8.04 9.83
C LYS A 97 -14.23 -7.27 11.10
N GLY A 98 -13.56 -6.13 10.95
CA GLY A 98 -13.16 -5.28 12.09
C GLY A 98 -11.93 -5.75 12.88
N PHE A 99 -11.40 -4.89 13.76
CA PHE A 99 -10.09 -5.07 14.43
C PHE A 99 -10.11 -5.99 15.67
N VAL A 100 -11.28 -6.19 16.29
CA VAL A 100 -11.39 -6.78 17.64
C VAL A 100 -11.18 -8.29 17.65
N GLU A 101 -11.48 -8.99 16.55
CA GLU A 101 -11.26 -10.44 16.42
C GLU A 101 -9.90 -10.81 15.80
N ARG A 102 -9.00 -9.84 15.58
CA ARG A 102 -7.78 -10.07 14.79
C ARG A 102 -6.62 -10.59 15.61
N GLY A 103 -5.98 -11.62 15.08
CA GLY A 103 -4.68 -12.09 15.55
C GLY A 103 -3.54 -11.12 15.17
N PHE A 104 -2.39 -11.33 15.80
CA PHE A 104 -1.16 -10.55 15.57
C PHE A 104 -0.75 -10.49 14.08
N GLN A 105 -0.98 -11.57 13.34
CA GLN A 105 -0.63 -11.65 11.91
C GLN A 105 -1.42 -10.62 11.09
N GLN A 106 -2.74 -10.52 11.23
CA GLN A 106 -3.52 -9.55 10.46
C GLN A 106 -3.13 -8.11 10.81
N MET A 107 -2.78 -7.84 12.08
CA MET A 107 -2.30 -6.51 12.48
C MET A 107 -0.97 -6.16 11.81
N LEU A 108 -0.04 -7.12 11.71
CA LEU A 108 1.21 -6.94 10.97
C LEU A 108 0.95 -6.61 9.49
N TRP A 109 -0.06 -7.21 8.87
CA TRP A 109 -0.41 -6.92 7.48
C TRP A 109 -0.79 -5.47 7.26
N VAL A 110 -1.72 -4.96 8.07
CA VAL A 110 -2.18 -3.57 8.00
C VAL A 110 -1.01 -2.60 8.20
N ILE A 111 -0.13 -2.90 9.17
CA ILE A 111 1.05 -2.08 9.47
C ILE A 111 2.03 -2.07 8.29
N VAL A 112 2.39 -3.24 7.75
CA VAL A 112 3.35 -3.33 6.63
C VAL A 112 2.81 -2.63 5.38
N TYR A 113 1.54 -2.81 5.04
CA TYR A 113 0.91 -2.11 3.91
C TYR A 113 0.90 -0.59 4.12
N SER A 114 0.58 -0.13 5.33
CA SER A 114 0.54 1.29 5.67
C SER A 114 1.92 1.94 5.54
N ILE A 115 2.94 1.33 6.14
CA ILE A 115 4.32 1.83 6.08
C ILE A 115 4.84 1.81 4.65
N THR A 116 4.64 0.71 3.92
CA THR A 116 5.13 0.57 2.53
C THR A 116 4.51 1.63 1.63
N THR A 117 3.22 1.93 1.78
CA THR A 117 2.58 2.96 0.97
C THR A 117 3.10 4.36 1.29
N VAL A 118 3.28 4.68 2.57
CA VAL A 118 3.89 5.96 2.97
C VAL A 118 5.30 6.07 2.39
N ILE A 119 6.13 5.03 2.50
CA ILE A 119 7.46 4.99 1.87
C ILE A 119 7.35 5.22 0.36
N GLY A 120 6.43 4.54 -0.33
CA GLY A 120 6.20 4.71 -1.76
C GLY A 120 5.87 6.16 -2.15
N VAL A 121 5.02 6.84 -1.37
CA VAL A 121 4.68 8.26 -1.56
C VAL A 121 5.93 9.15 -1.48
N TRP A 122 6.83 8.86 -0.54
CA TRP A 122 8.04 9.66 -0.35
C TRP A 122 9.15 9.32 -1.35
N LEU A 123 9.26 8.04 -1.74
CA LEU A 123 10.28 7.52 -2.66
C LEU A 123 10.15 8.11 -4.07
N PHE A 124 8.93 8.22 -4.62
CA PHE A 124 8.74 8.71 -5.98
C PHE A 124 8.66 10.24 -6.04
N LYS A 125 9.22 10.83 -7.11
CA LYS A 125 9.09 12.27 -7.37
C LYS A 125 7.67 12.59 -7.85
N LEU A 126 7.04 13.57 -7.22
CA LEU A 126 5.73 14.06 -7.64
C LEU A 126 5.86 14.73 -9.01
N GLN A 127 5.02 14.33 -9.96
CA GLN A 127 4.97 14.99 -11.26
C GLN A 127 4.00 16.17 -11.16
N LYS A 128 4.52 17.39 -11.25
CA LYS A 128 3.68 18.59 -11.29
C LYS A 128 2.81 18.59 -12.54
N LEU A 129 1.54 18.88 -12.35
CA LEU A 129 0.63 19.20 -13.45
C LEU A 129 0.81 20.70 -13.70
N GLU A 130 1.28 21.06 -14.89
CA GLU A 130 1.30 22.46 -15.30
C GLU A 130 -0.14 22.98 -15.27
N LYS A 131 -0.31 24.16 -14.68
CA LYS A 131 -1.59 24.85 -14.66
C LYS A 131 -1.76 25.38 -16.09
N ASN A 132 -2.48 24.66 -16.94
CA ASN A 132 -2.92 25.24 -18.20
C ASN A 132 -3.80 26.44 -17.83
N GLU A 133 -3.26 27.63 -18.01
CA GLU A 133 -4.02 28.87 -17.99
C GLU A 133 -5.05 28.77 -19.11
N ALA A 134 -6.33 28.70 -18.73
CA ALA A 134 -7.47 28.78 -19.61
C ALA A 134 -8.09 30.16 -19.44
#